data_AF-A0A417GFL2-F1
#
_entry.id   AF-A0A417GFL2-F1
#
_cell.length_a   1.000
_cell.length_b   1.000
_cell.length_c   1.000
_cell.angle_alpha   90.00
_cell.angle_beta   90.00
_cell.angle_gamma   90.00
#
_symmetry.space_group_name_H-M   'P 1'
#
loop_
_entity.id
_entity.type
_entity.pdbx_description
1 polymer ?
#
loop_
_entity_poly.entity_id
_entity_poly.type
_entity_poly.pdbx_seq_one_letter_code
_entity_poly.pdbx_strand_id
1 'polypeptide(L)'
;MKFWKKVPQEARTILTEQYQEYVKEVPMTPAERKELQAWVRSGHSPYDNGWYIATEAGIPMDFVNALRMSEDMEDMIPEYDTQSDEIVFIPNDPDEADPFEELPF
;
A
#
# COMPACT_ATOMS: atom_id res chain seq x y z
N MET A 1 23.85 6.74 1.45
CA MET A 1 22.63 6.83 0.61
C MET A 1 22.35 8.29 0.28
N LYS A 2 21.89 8.64 -0.93
CA LYS A 2 21.64 10.05 -1.32
C LYS A 2 20.13 10.34 -1.37
N PHE A 3 19.63 11.06 -0.37
CA PHE A 3 18.22 11.46 -0.29
C PHE A 3 17.84 12.51 -1.32
N TRP A 4 16.54 12.63 -1.58
CA TRP A 4 15.98 13.71 -2.36
C TRP A 4 16.11 15.05 -1.64
N LYS A 5 16.26 16.14 -2.42
CA LYS A 5 16.52 17.49 -1.88
C LYS A 5 15.47 17.95 -0.87
N LYS A 6 14.20 17.56 -1.09
CA LYS A 6 13.05 17.91 -0.25
C LYS A 6 13.04 17.26 1.14
N VAL A 7 13.80 16.19 1.35
CA VAL A 7 13.85 15.51 2.65
C VAL A 7 14.69 16.36 3.62
N PRO A 8 14.15 16.79 4.78
CA PRO A 8 14.89 17.58 5.77
C PRO A 8 16.13 16.85 6.29
N GLN A 9 17.19 17.59 6.64
CA GLN A 9 18.47 16.98 7.04
C GLN A 9 18.36 16.10 8.30
N GLU A 10 17.55 16.50 9.29
CA GLU A 10 17.29 15.72 10.50
C GLU A 10 16.64 14.38 10.18
N ALA A 11 15.62 14.39 9.32
CA ALA A 11 14.97 13.17 8.85
C ALA A 11 15.94 12.24 8.13
N ARG A 12 16.89 12.77 7.34
CA ARG A 12 17.90 11.93 6.64
C ARG A 12 18.76 11.13 7.60
N THR A 13 19.13 11.70 8.75
CA THR A 13 19.94 10.99 9.75
C THR A 13 19.16 9.81 10.31
N ILE A 14 17.94 10.07 10.80
CA ILE A 14 17.05 9.05 11.37
C ILE A 14 16.76 7.95 10.36
N LEU A 15 16.38 8.32 9.14
CA LEU A 15 16.06 7.37 8.07
C LEU A 15 17.28 6.55 7.62
N THR A 16 18.49 7.10 7.72
CA THR A 16 19.72 6.36 7.42
C THR A 16 19.98 5.29 8.48
N GLU A 17 19.79 5.63 9.75
CA GLU A 17 19.95 4.70 10.88
C GLU A 17 18.92 3.58 10.79
N GLN A 18 17.64 3.92 10.63
CA GLN A 18 16.56 2.95 10.45
C GLN A 18 16.82 2.01 9.27
N TYR A 19 17.25 2.54 8.11
CA TYR A 19 17.58 1.69 6.97
C TYR A 19 18.73 0.72 7.25
N GLN A 20 19.77 1.16 7.98
CA GLN A 20 20.91 0.30 8.32
C GLN A 20 20.56 -0.79 9.32
N GLU A 21 19.68 -0.50 10.28
CA GLU A 21 19.17 -1.47 11.25
C GLU A 21 18.27 -2.50 10.55
N TYR A 22 17.26 -2.01 9.83
CA TYR A 22 16.31 -2.85 9.11
C TYR A 22 16.99 -3.82 8.13
N VAL A 23 18.00 -3.36 7.39
CA VAL A 23 18.75 -4.19 6.43
C VAL A 23 19.54 -5.34 7.09
N LYS A 24 19.92 -5.19 8.37
CA LYS A 24 20.63 -6.25 9.10
C LYS A 24 19.67 -7.32 9.60
N GLU A 25 18.46 -6.91 9.98
CA GLU A 25 17.47 -7.78 10.61
C GLU A 25 16.61 -8.51 9.58
N VAL A 26 16.22 -7.82 8.50
CA VAL A 26 15.25 -8.35 7.53
C VAL A 26 15.98 -8.94 6.31
N PRO A 27 15.88 -10.26 6.06
CA PRO A 27 16.40 -10.87 4.87
C PRO A 27 15.58 -10.43 3.64
N MET A 28 16.29 -9.98 2.61
CA MET A 28 15.69 -9.41 1.41
C MET A 28 16.51 -9.71 0.16
N THR A 29 15.84 -9.82 -0.98
CA THR A 29 16.47 -9.97 -2.29
C THR A 29 17.15 -8.66 -2.74
N PRO A 30 18.07 -8.71 -3.72
CA PRO A 30 18.66 -7.50 -4.28
C PRO A 30 17.63 -6.53 -4.90
N ALA A 31 16.52 -7.05 -5.43
CA ALA A 31 15.45 -6.27 -6.02
C ALA A 31 14.66 -5.51 -4.93
N GLU A 32 14.19 -6.23 -3.90
CA GLU A 32 13.49 -5.65 -2.74
C GLU A 32 14.34 -4.57 -2.07
N ARG A 33 15.65 -4.83 -1.90
CA ARG A 33 16.59 -3.87 -1.32
C ARG A 33 16.70 -2.58 -2.14
N LYS A 34 16.62 -2.68 -3.46
CA LYS A 34 16.68 -1.52 -4.36
C LYS A 34 15.41 -0.67 -4.24
N GLU A 35 14.24 -1.30 -4.20
CA GLU A 35 12.96 -0.62 -3.99
C GLU A 35 12.91 0.04 -2.61
N LEU A 36 13.29 -0.68 -1.56
CA LEU A 36 13.43 -0.13 -0.20
C LEU A 36 14.36 1.08 -0.18
N GLN A 37 15.49 1.01 -0.88
CA GLN A 37 16.41 2.14 -0.95
C GLN A 37 15.78 3.35 -1.66
N ALA A 38 15.00 3.15 -2.72
CA ALA A 38 14.28 4.22 -3.39
C ALA A 38 13.22 4.85 -2.46
N TRP A 39 12.46 4.02 -1.75
CA TRP A 39 11.49 4.42 -0.75
C TRP A 39 12.11 5.29 0.35
N VAL A 40 13.18 4.82 1.00
CA VAL A 40 13.81 5.58 2.08
C VAL A 40 14.45 6.87 1.54
N ARG A 41 15.06 6.85 0.35
CA ARG A 41 15.62 8.07 -0.29
C ARG A 41 14.57 9.15 -0.53
N SER A 42 13.31 8.76 -0.72
CA SER A 42 12.20 9.68 -0.91
C SER A 42 11.68 10.31 0.39
N GLY A 43 12.11 9.79 1.56
CA GLY A 43 11.85 10.38 2.87
C GLY A 43 11.00 9.52 3.80
N HIS A 44 10.81 8.24 3.51
CA HIS A 44 9.91 7.37 4.27
C HIS A 44 10.66 6.33 5.10
N SER A 45 10.03 5.92 6.21
CA SER A 45 10.55 4.89 7.10
C SER A 45 10.51 3.51 6.43
N PRO A 46 11.53 2.64 6.63
CA PRO A 46 11.47 1.24 6.19
C PRO A 46 10.42 0.42 6.98
N TYR A 47 10.03 0.89 8.17
CA TYR A 47 9.00 0.27 9.02
C TYR A 47 7.57 0.73 8.71
N ASP A 48 7.38 1.44 7.59
CA ASP A 48 6.10 1.94 7.12
C ASP A 48 5.95 1.62 5.62
N ASN A 49 4.74 1.72 5.09
CA ASN A 49 4.46 1.38 3.71
C ASN A 49 3.45 2.35 3.06
N GLY A 50 3.61 2.58 1.75
CA GLY A 50 2.75 3.50 0.99
C GLY A 50 1.42 2.89 0.53
N TRP A 51 1.21 1.59 0.76
CA TRP A 51 0.02 0.85 0.31
C TRP A 51 -1.09 0.79 1.34
N TYR A 52 -0.89 1.38 2.53
CA TYR A 52 -1.82 1.30 3.65
C TYR A 52 -2.13 -0.15 4.07
N ILE A 53 -1.20 -1.07 3.80
CA ILE A 53 -1.31 -2.47 4.21
C ILE A 53 -0.97 -2.55 5.69
N ALA A 54 -1.84 -3.21 6.45
CA ALA A 54 -1.66 -3.46 7.87
C ALA A 54 -1.77 -4.97 8.15
N THR A 55 -1.18 -5.39 9.27
CA THR A 55 -1.43 -6.71 9.85
C THR A 55 -2.89 -6.85 10.28
N GLU A 56 -3.33 -8.08 10.57
CA GLU A 56 -4.69 -8.35 11.07
C GLU A 56 -5.03 -7.59 12.37
N ALA A 57 -4.01 -7.21 13.14
CA ALA A 57 -4.16 -6.40 14.36
C ALA A 57 -4.27 -4.89 14.08
N GLY A 58 -4.28 -4.47 12.81
CA GLY A 58 -4.34 -3.05 12.40
C GLY A 58 -3.01 -2.31 12.54
N ILE A 59 -1.89 -3.02 12.72
CA ILE A 59 -0.56 -2.40 12.79
C ILE A 59 -0.01 -2.27 11.36
N PRO A 60 0.43 -1.07 10.92
CA PRO A 60 1.04 -0.90 9.61
C PRO A 60 2.18 -1.90 9.37
N MET A 61 2.18 -2.53 8.21
CA MET A 61 3.22 -3.45 7.83
C MET A 61 4.48 -2.69 7.41
N ASP A 62 5.66 -3.28 7.62
CA ASP A 62 6.89 -2.70 7.08
C ASP A 62 6.93 -2.79 5.55
N PHE A 63 7.83 -2.02 4.93
CA PHE A 63 7.87 -1.86 3.48
C PHE A 63 8.08 -3.18 2.73
N VAL A 64 9.00 -4.05 3.16
CA VAL A 64 9.32 -5.27 2.41
C VAL A 64 8.19 -6.29 2.53
N ASN A 65 7.60 -6.44 3.71
CA ASN A 65 6.47 -7.34 3.87
C ASN A 65 5.24 -6.82 3.11
N ALA A 66 5.00 -5.51 3.10
CA ALA A 66 3.93 -4.90 2.31
C ALA A 66 4.16 -5.06 0.80
N LEU A 67 5.41 -4.92 0.33
CA LEU A 67 5.78 -5.14 -1.07
C LEU A 67 5.46 -6.58 -1.50
N ARG A 68 5.91 -7.58 -0.74
CA ARG A 68 5.62 -9.01 -1.01
C ARG A 68 4.12 -9.28 -1.04
N MET A 69 3.39 -8.75 -0.06
CA MET A 69 1.93 -8.89 0.00
C MET A 69 1.26 -8.26 -1.23
N SER A 70 1.76 -7.12 -1.71
CA SER A 70 1.21 -6.48 -2.92
C SER A 70 1.45 -7.31 -4.19
N GLU A 71 2.61 -7.96 -4.30
CA GLU A 71 2.93 -8.88 -5.40
C GLU A 71 2.04 -10.13 -5.34
N ASP A 72 1.86 -10.72 -4.15
CA ASP A 72 0.95 -11.85 -3.93
C ASP A 72 -0.51 -11.48 -4.29
N MET A 73 -0.95 -10.26 -3.98
CA MET A 73 -2.28 -9.77 -4.34
C MET A 73 -2.44 -9.60 -5.85
N GLU A 74 -1.40 -9.11 -6.55
CA GLU A 74 -1.42 -8.94 -8.00
C GLU A 74 -1.56 -10.30 -8.71
N ASP A 75 -0.86 -11.32 -8.23
CA ASP A 75 -0.98 -12.69 -8.74
C ASP A 75 -2.35 -13.33 -8.48
N MET A 76 -3.06 -12.91 -7.42
CA MET A 76 -4.40 -13.40 -7.08
C MET A 76 -5.53 -12.69 -7.83
N ILE A 77 -5.27 -11.53 -8.43
CA ILE A 77 -6.23 -10.85 -9.27
C ILE A 77 -6.26 -11.61 -10.61
N PRO A 78 -7.32 -12.39 -10.92
CA PRO A 78 -7.43 -12.94 -12.26
C PRO A 78 -7.39 -11.76 -13.23
N GLU A 79 -6.69 -11.90 -14.37
CA GLU A 79 -6.79 -10.96 -15.49
C GLU A 79 -8.28 -10.72 -15.75
N TYR A 80 -8.81 -9.60 -15.25
CA TYR A 80 -10.17 -9.22 -15.53
C TYR A 80 -10.19 -8.91 -17.02
N ASP A 81 -10.84 -9.78 -17.79
CA ASP A 81 -11.13 -9.50 -19.18
C ASP A 81 -12.05 -8.28 -19.22
N THR A 82 -11.45 -7.10 -19.44
CA THR A 82 -12.18 -5.84 -19.63
C THR A 82 -13.16 -5.88 -20.82
N GLN A 83 -13.20 -6.99 -21.58
CA GLN A 83 -14.11 -7.21 -22.68
C GLN A 83 -15.47 -7.80 -22.29
N SER A 84 -15.69 -8.19 -21.03
CA SER A 84 -16.97 -8.73 -20.58
C SER A 84 -17.30 -8.30 -19.15
N ASP A 85 -17.74 -7.05 -19.03
CA ASP A 85 -18.87 -6.66 -18.20
C ASP A 85 -19.25 -5.25 -18.68
N GLU A 86 -20.17 -5.16 -19.64
CA GLU A 86 -20.95 -3.94 -19.74
C GLU A 86 -21.48 -3.68 -18.33
N ILE A 87 -21.17 -2.52 -17.74
CA ILE A 87 -21.83 -2.07 -16.53
C ILE A 87 -23.31 -1.98 -16.92
N VAL A 88 -24.05 -3.06 -16.66
CA VAL A 88 -25.49 -3.09 -16.90
C VAL A 88 -26.05 -2.11 -15.89
N PHE A 89 -26.47 -0.96 -16.39
CA PHE A 89 -27.26 -0.02 -15.61
C PHE A 89 -28.57 -0.74 -15.33
N ILE A 90 -28.64 -1.46 -14.22
CA ILE A 90 -29.90 -2.00 -13.70
C ILE A 90 -30.71 -0.77 -13.34
N PRO A 91 -31.77 -0.43 -14.10
CA PRO A 91 -32.64 0.67 -13.71
C PRO A 91 -33.17 0.35 -12.32
N ASN A 92 -33.25 1.35 -11.42
CA ASN A 92 -34.03 1.18 -10.20
C ASN A 92 -35.39 0.61 -10.59
N ASP A 93 -35.77 -0.51 -9.99
CA ASP A 93 -37.10 -1.06 -10.17
C ASP A 93 -38.10 0.02 -9.70
N PRO A 94 -38.99 0.52 -10.57
CA PRO A 94 -39.93 1.58 -10.18
C PRO A 94 -40.88 1.17 -9.06
N ASP A 95 -40.99 -0.13 -8.76
CA ASP A 95 -41.78 -0.67 -7.66
C ASP A 95 -40.94 -0.97 -6.39
N GLU A 96 -39.61 -0.77 -6.43
CA GLU A 96 -38.74 -0.91 -5.26
C GLU A 96 -38.81 0.38 -4.41
N ALA A 97 -39.63 0.33 -3.36
CA ALA A 97 -39.75 1.41 -2.39
C ALA A 97 -38.38 1.70 -1.74
N ASP A 98 -37.97 2.97 -1.72
CA ASP A 98 -36.75 3.39 -1.03
C ASP A 98 -36.91 3.09 0.47
N PRO A 99 -36.10 2.18 1.05
CA PRO A 99 -36.24 1.77 2.44
C PRO A 99 -35.96 2.90 3.44
N PHE A 100 -35.47 4.05 2.97
CA PHE A 100 -35.24 5.26 3.76
C PHE A 100 -36.34 6.32 3.60
N GLU A 101 -37.31 6.13 2.70
CA GLU A 101 -38.39 7.10 2.45
C GLU A 101 -39.41 7.16 3.62
N GLU A 102 -39.55 6.07 4.38
CA GLU A 102 -40.47 5.99 5.52
C GLU A 102 -39.84 6.27 6.90
N LEU A 103 -38.56 6.64 6.97
CA LEU A 103 -37.95 6.93 8.28
C LEU A 103 -38.37 8.33 8.78
N PRO A 104 -38.99 8.44 9.97
CA PRO A 104 -39.34 9.73 10.53
C PRO A 104 -38.06 10.50 10.94
N PHE A 105 -37.96 11.76 10.50
CA PHE A 105 -36.95 12.72 10.96
C PHE A 105 -37.14 13.10 12.44
#